data_AF-A0A529N9Y2-F1
#
_entry.id   AF-A0A529N9Y2-F1
#
_cell.length_a   1.000
_cell.length_b   1.000
_cell.length_c   1.000
_cell.angle_alpha   90.00
_cell.angle_beta   90.00
_cell.angle_gamma   90.00
#
_symmetry.space_group_name_H-M   'P 1'
#
loop_
_entity.id
_entity.type
_entity.pdbx_description
1 polymer ?
#
loop_
_entity_poly.entity_id
_entity_poly.type
_entity_poly.pdbx_seq_one_letter_code
_entity_poly.pdbx_strand_id
1 'polypeptide(L)'
;DKGTMRTVREGKNGFWCMPDNPASPGPDPMCGDANAMEWAMAWVEKKDPPKGKVGFMYMLSGGTDGSNTDPYATAPTEGNNWIETGPHVMIVNAMDVMKGYPSDPKPDTSKPYVMWPGTPYAHLMIPVK
;
A
#
# COMPACT_ATOMS: atom_id res chain seq x y z
N ASP A 1 10.38 -21.25 11.88
CA ASP A 1 11.37 -20.51 11.07
C ASP A 1 10.84 -19.13 10.72
N LYS A 2 11.55 -18.07 11.11
CA LYS A 2 11.19 -16.69 10.75
C LYS A 2 11.69 -16.46 9.32
N GLY A 3 10.79 -16.60 8.35
CA GLY A 3 11.11 -16.55 6.92
C GLY A 3 11.82 -15.24 6.54
N THR A 4 13.03 -15.36 6.01
CA THR A 4 13.78 -14.24 5.44
C THR A 4 13.32 -13.99 4.00
N MET A 5 13.10 -12.72 3.64
CA MET A 5 12.87 -12.33 2.24
C MET A 5 14.04 -12.79 1.37
N ARG A 6 13.74 -13.34 0.19
CA ARG A 6 14.75 -13.76 -0.79
C ARG A 6 14.36 -13.31 -2.20
N THR A 7 15.35 -12.96 -3.00
CA THR A 7 15.14 -12.68 -4.42
C THR A 7 14.88 -13.99 -5.17
N VAL A 8 13.75 -14.08 -5.87
CA VAL A 8 13.42 -15.23 -6.72
C VAL A 8 13.89 -15.05 -8.16
N ARG A 9 13.97 -13.79 -8.64
CA ARG A 9 14.45 -13.42 -9.96
C ARG A 9 14.93 -11.98 -9.94
N GLU A 10 16.13 -11.75 -10.44
CA GLU A 10 16.70 -10.39 -10.54
C GLU A 10 15.95 -9.53 -11.56
N GLY A 11 15.64 -8.30 -11.16
CA GLY A 11 15.05 -7.26 -12.01
C GLY A 11 16.12 -6.39 -12.68
N LYS A 12 15.71 -5.60 -13.69
CA LYS A 12 16.61 -4.67 -14.42
C LYS A 12 16.06 -3.25 -14.55
N ASN A 13 14.92 -2.96 -13.94
CA ASN A 13 14.16 -1.72 -14.14
C ASN A 13 13.95 -0.90 -12.85
N GLY A 14 14.60 -1.27 -11.75
CA GLY A 14 14.50 -0.56 -10.48
C GLY A 14 13.24 -0.85 -9.66
N PHE A 15 12.39 -1.77 -10.11
CA PHE A 15 11.21 -2.22 -9.37
C PHE A 15 11.44 -3.55 -8.68
N TRP A 16 10.96 -3.67 -7.45
CA TRP A 16 10.97 -4.89 -6.66
C TRP A 16 9.54 -5.36 -6.50
N CYS A 17 9.29 -6.60 -6.89
CA CYS A 17 7.95 -7.18 -6.91
C CYS A 17 7.85 -8.30 -5.88
N MET A 18 6.78 -8.27 -5.09
CA MET A 18 6.37 -9.36 -4.22
C MET A 18 5.28 -10.16 -4.93
N PRO A 19 5.41 -11.50 -5.00
CA PRO A 19 4.33 -12.33 -5.48
C PRO A 19 3.14 -12.23 -4.52
N ASP A 20 2.00 -12.67 -5.02
CA ASP A 20 0.80 -12.90 -4.20
C ASP A 20 1.12 -13.72 -2.95
N ASN A 21 0.54 -13.33 -1.82
CA ASN A 21 0.64 -14.06 -0.56
C ASN A 21 -0.60 -14.96 -0.38
N PRO A 22 -0.48 -16.30 -0.46
CA PRO A 22 -1.65 -17.18 -0.34
C PRO A 22 -2.40 -17.12 0.99
N ALA A 23 -1.85 -16.43 2.00
CA ALA A 23 -2.51 -16.20 3.28
C ALA A 23 -3.39 -14.94 3.31
N SER A 24 -3.32 -14.08 2.28
CA SER A 24 -4.22 -12.92 2.17
C SER A 24 -5.61 -13.37 1.64
N PRO A 25 -6.68 -12.59 1.90
CA PRO A 25 -8.03 -12.95 1.46
C PRO A 25 -8.24 -12.93 -0.05
N GLY A 26 -7.33 -12.35 -0.83
CA GLY A 26 -7.41 -12.29 -2.29
C GLY A 26 -6.07 -11.87 -2.91
N PRO A 27 -5.95 -11.95 -4.25
CA PRO A 27 -4.68 -11.71 -4.92
C PRO A 27 -4.10 -10.32 -4.63
N ASP A 28 -2.89 -10.26 -4.09
CA ASP A 28 -2.22 -9.00 -3.70
C ASP A 28 -0.79 -8.82 -4.25
N PRO A 29 -0.49 -9.21 -5.51
CA PRO A 29 0.85 -8.98 -6.06
C PRO A 29 1.12 -7.48 -6.18
N MET A 30 2.22 -7.05 -5.59
CA MET A 30 2.63 -5.65 -5.59
C MET A 30 4.06 -5.48 -6.09
N CYS A 31 4.33 -4.33 -6.71
CA CYS A 31 5.69 -3.91 -7.00
C CYS A 31 5.89 -2.47 -6.57
N GLY A 32 7.07 -2.16 -6.06
CA GLY A 32 7.47 -0.81 -5.67
C GLY A 32 8.87 -0.46 -6.15
N ASP A 33 9.14 0.83 -6.32
CA ASP A 33 10.51 1.32 -6.44
C ASP A 33 11.26 1.21 -5.10
N ALA A 34 12.56 1.52 -5.10
CA ALA A 34 13.38 1.43 -3.89
C ALA A 34 12.85 2.27 -2.72
N ASN A 35 12.29 3.46 -2.97
CA ASN A 35 11.77 4.34 -1.92
C ASN A 35 10.46 3.78 -1.34
N ALA A 36 9.58 3.26 -2.20
CA ALA A 36 8.36 2.60 -1.78
C ALA A 36 8.66 1.35 -0.95
N MET A 37 9.69 0.59 -1.31
CA MET A 37 10.12 -0.57 -0.53
C MET A 37 10.70 -0.19 0.83
N GLU A 38 11.48 0.90 0.92
CA GLU A 38 11.93 1.42 2.22
C GLU A 38 10.74 1.84 3.11
N TRP A 39 9.73 2.49 2.51
CA TRP A 39 8.49 2.84 3.21
C TRP A 39 7.72 1.58 3.68
N ALA A 40 7.59 0.57 2.83
CA ALA A 40 6.87 -0.67 3.17
C ALA A 40 7.58 -1.43 4.30
N MET A 41 8.91 -1.48 4.28
CA MET A 41 9.70 -2.06 5.36
C MET A 41 9.54 -1.28 6.67
N ALA A 42 9.53 0.05 6.62
CA ALA A 42 9.27 0.87 7.80
C ALA A 42 7.88 0.58 8.40
N TRP A 43 6.85 0.45 7.56
CA TRP A 43 5.50 0.06 7.99
C TRP A 43 5.47 -1.32 8.67
N VAL A 44 6.07 -2.34 8.05
CA VAL A 44 6.16 -3.70 8.60
C VAL A 44 6.93 -3.74 9.92
N GLU A 45 8.01 -2.97 10.02
CA GLU A 45 8.85 -2.87 11.22
C GLU A 45 8.29 -1.91 12.28
N LYS A 46 7.16 -1.24 11.99
CA LYS A 46 6.53 -0.22 12.85
C LYS A 46 7.48 0.95 13.20
N LYS A 47 8.20 1.43 12.20
CA LYS A 47 9.13 2.56 12.27
C LYS A 47 8.63 3.71 11.40
N ASP A 48 9.11 4.92 11.70
CA ASP A 48 8.86 6.07 10.85
C ASP A 48 9.41 5.84 9.43
N PRO A 49 8.61 6.08 8.38
CA PRO A 49 9.10 6.04 7.01
C PRO A 49 10.20 7.08 6.75
N PRO A 50 11.10 6.81 5.79
CA PRO A 50 12.17 7.74 5.46
C PRO A 50 11.62 9.07 4.93
N LYS A 51 12.01 10.17 5.58
CA LYS A 51 11.56 11.51 5.19
C LYS A 51 12.13 11.93 3.83
N GLY A 52 11.33 12.63 3.04
CA GLY A 52 11.76 13.22 1.75
C GLY A 52 11.99 12.21 0.62
N LYS A 53 11.62 10.93 0.81
CA LYS A 53 11.74 9.89 -0.21
C LYS A 53 10.35 9.48 -0.72
N VAL A 54 9.84 10.21 -1.71
CA VAL A 54 8.60 9.81 -2.41
C VAL A 54 8.84 8.49 -3.12
N GLY A 55 7.91 7.55 -2.94
CA GLY A 55 7.96 6.23 -3.56
C GLY A 55 6.73 5.97 -4.41
N PHE A 56 6.91 5.18 -5.47
CA PHE A 56 5.86 4.71 -6.35
C PHE A 56 5.71 3.19 -6.24
N MET A 57 4.46 2.74 -6.14
CA MET A 57 4.13 1.32 -6.13
C MET A 57 2.83 1.05 -6.89
N TYR A 58 2.60 -0.21 -7.25
CA TYR A 58 1.42 -0.62 -8.00
C TYR A 58 0.94 -2.02 -7.63
N MET A 59 -0.38 -2.20 -7.72
CA MET A 59 -1.09 -3.47 -7.56
C MET A 59 -2.05 -3.63 -8.74
N LEU A 60 -1.56 -4.20 -9.83
CA LEU A 60 -2.29 -4.23 -11.11
C LEU A 60 -3.32 -5.37 -11.21
N SER A 61 -3.27 -6.33 -10.30
CA SER A 61 -4.34 -7.33 -10.14
C SER A 61 -5.47 -6.84 -9.22
N GLY A 62 -5.36 -5.61 -8.70
CA GLY A 62 -6.15 -5.15 -7.56
C GLY A 62 -5.61 -5.69 -6.25
N GLY A 63 -6.36 -5.49 -5.17
CA GLY A 63 -6.01 -6.02 -3.87
C GLY A 63 -7.16 -5.89 -2.88
N THR A 64 -7.16 -6.75 -1.87
CA THR A 64 -7.86 -6.46 -0.62
C THR A 64 -6.96 -5.50 0.15
N ASP A 65 -7.20 -4.20 0.02
CA ASP A 65 -6.33 -3.16 0.62
C ASP A 65 -6.42 -3.12 2.16
N GLY A 66 -7.25 -3.99 2.74
CA GLY A 66 -7.43 -4.11 4.17
C GLY A 66 -8.31 -3.01 4.72
N SER A 67 -8.05 -2.62 5.97
CA SER A 67 -8.71 -1.47 6.59
C SER A 67 -8.17 -0.17 6.01
N ASN A 68 -9.05 0.70 5.51
CA ASN A 68 -8.66 2.03 5.05
C ASN A 68 -8.17 2.96 6.18
N THR A 69 -8.45 2.61 7.44
CA THR A 69 -8.19 3.45 8.61
C THR A 69 -7.19 2.86 9.60
N ASP A 70 -6.96 1.54 9.56
CA ASP A 70 -6.05 0.83 10.46
C ASP A 70 -4.97 0.07 9.66
N PRO A 71 -3.71 0.57 9.63
CA PRO A 71 -2.63 -0.07 8.89
C PRO A 71 -2.20 -1.45 9.43
N TYR A 72 -2.77 -1.91 10.55
CA TYR A 72 -2.42 -3.18 11.16
C TYR A 72 -3.61 -4.14 11.30
N ALA A 73 -4.76 -3.81 10.72
CA ALA A 73 -5.90 -4.73 10.67
C ALA A 73 -5.55 -5.96 9.82
N THR A 74 -5.75 -7.16 10.38
CA THR A 74 -5.39 -8.43 9.72
C THR A 74 -6.56 -9.15 9.08
N ALA A 75 -7.80 -8.74 9.36
CA ALA A 75 -9.02 -9.36 8.84
C ALA A 75 -10.17 -8.34 8.82
N PRO A 76 -11.17 -8.53 7.94
CA PRO A 76 -12.38 -7.71 7.95
C PRO A 76 -13.14 -7.89 9.27
N THR A 77 -13.54 -6.77 9.87
CA THR A 77 -14.42 -6.74 11.04
C THR A 77 -15.49 -5.68 10.84
N GLU A 78 -16.56 -5.76 11.63
CA GLU A 78 -17.59 -4.71 11.59
C GLU A 78 -16.96 -3.36 12.00
N GLY A 79 -16.97 -2.40 11.08
CA GLY A 79 -16.52 -1.04 11.35
C GLY A 79 -15.03 -0.75 11.12
N ASN A 80 -14.20 -1.74 10.75
CA ASN A 80 -12.79 -1.46 10.42
C ASN A 80 -12.58 -0.90 9.00
N ASN A 81 -13.64 -0.49 8.30
CA ASN A 81 -13.53 0.14 6.99
C ASN A 81 -12.71 -0.70 6.00
N TRP A 82 -12.98 -2.01 5.98
CA TRP A 82 -12.39 -2.90 4.99
C TRP A 82 -12.85 -2.48 3.59
N ILE A 83 -11.89 -2.27 2.69
CA ILE A 83 -12.16 -1.86 1.31
C ILE A 83 -11.40 -2.74 0.32
N GLU A 84 -11.90 -2.72 -0.91
CA GLU A 84 -11.26 -3.33 -2.07
C GLU A 84 -11.11 -2.27 -3.15
N THR A 85 -9.90 -2.17 -3.70
CA THR A 85 -9.61 -1.33 -4.85
C THR A 85 -9.23 -2.25 -6.01
N GLY A 86 -9.78 -1.92 -7.18
CA GLY A 86 -9.34 -2.54 -8.43
C GLY A 86 -7.86 -2.24 -8.72
N PRO A 87 -7.38 -2.53 -9.93
CA PRO A 87 -6.03 -2.18 -10.34
C PRO A 87 -5.71 -0.72 -10.03
N HIS A 88 -4.63 -0.47 -9.30
CA HIS A 88 -4.26 0.86 -8.84
C HIS A 88 -2.76 1.04 -8.69
N VAL A 89 -2.35 2.31 -8.58
CA VAL A 89 -1.00 2.73 -8.19
C VAL A 89 -1.07 3.47 -6.86
N MET A 90 0.04 3.51 -6.13
CA MET A 90 0.15 4.26 -4.89
C MET A 90 1.35 5.19 -4.89
N ILE A 91 1.17 6.35 -4.27
CA ILE A 91 2.25 7.30 -3.97
C ILE A 91 2.41 7.39 -2.45
N VAL A 92 3.59 7.01 -1.98
CA VAL A 92 3.93 7.02 -0.55
C VAL A 92 4.87 8.18 -0.21
N ASN A 93 4.95 8.56 1.07
CA ASN A 93 5.81 9.64 1.55
C ASN A 93 5.57 11.02 0.89
N ALA A 94 4.34 11.27 0.40
CA ALA A 94 3.97 12.48 -0.33
C ALA A 94 2.84 13.27 0.36
N MET A 95 2.94 13.49 1.68
CA MET A 95 1.84 14.01 2.52
C MET A 95 1.25 15.34 2.02
N ASP A 96 2.08 16.23 1.45
CA ASP A 96 1.60 17.50 0.92
C ASP A 96 0.74 17.33 -0.34
N VAL A 97 1.01 16.32 -1.15
CA VAL A 97 0.24 15.99 -2.36
C VAL A 97 -1.13 15.41 -1.99
N MET A 98 -1.22 14.73 -0.84
CA MET A 98 -2.45 14.05 -0.38
C MET A 98 -3.55 15.02 0.09
N LYS A 99 -3.21 16.28 0.43
CA LYS A 99 -4.18 17.26 1.00
C LYS A 99 -5.36 17.59 0.09
N GLY A 100 -5.24 17.37 -1.22
CA GLY A 100 -6.30 17.61 -2.20
C GLY A 100 -7.27 16.44 -2.39
N TYR A 101 -7.05 15.29 -1.74
CA TYR A 101 -7.78 14.06 -1.99
C TYR A 101 -8.71 13.69 -0.82
N PRO A 102 -9.84 13.00 -1.07
CA PRO A 102 -10.71 12.49 -0.02
C PRO A 102 -9.96 11.57 0.94
N SER A 103 -10.24 11.69 2.22
CA SER A 103 -9.65 10.86 3.29
C SER A 103 -10.74 10.25 4.18
N ASP A 104 -11.94 10.07 3.63
CA ASP A 104 -13.07 9.48 4.33
C ASP A 104 -12.78 8.02 4.67
N PRO A 105 -13.30 7.49 5.79
CA PRO A 105 -13.13 6.08 6.14
C PRO A 105 -13.61 5.12 5.04
N LYS A 106 -14.65 5.49 4.29
CA LYS A 106 -15.21 4.71 3.17
C LYS A 106 -15.22 5.56 1.90
N PRO A 107 -14.09 5.67 1.19
CA PRO A 107 -13.99 6.46 -0.02
C PRO A 107 -14.65 5.73 -1.20
N ASP A 108 -14.91 6.47 -2.28
CA ASP A 108 -15.21 5.90 -3.59
C ASP A 108 -13.91 5.32 -4.19
N THR A 109 -13.72 4.01 -4.10
CA THR A 109 -12.49 3.33 -4.56
C THR A 109 -12.32 3.29 -6.08
N SER A 110 -13.24 3.87 -6.85
CA SER A 110 -13.04 4.15 -8.27
C SER A 110 -12.32 5.48 -8.55
N LYS A 111 -12.08 6.29 -7.50
CA LYS A 111 -11.42 7.60 -7.59
C LYS A 111 -10.19 7.65 -6.70
N PRO A 112 -9.27 8.61 -6.91
CA PRO A 112 -8.14 8.76 -6.01
C PRO A 112 -8.56 9.15 -4.59
N TYR A 113 -7.96 8.51 -3.58
CA TYR A 113 -8.24 8.74 -2.17
C TYR A 113 -6.99 8.50 -1.29
N VAL A 114 -7.01 9.02 -0.06
CA VAL A 114 -5.95 8.80 0.92
C VAL A 114 -6.31 7.61 1.80
N MET A 115 -5.44 6.61 1.81
CA MET A 115 -5.48 5.51 2.77
C MET A 115 -4.66 5.83 4.01
N TRP A 116 -5.12 5.35 5.17
CA TRP A 116 -4.53 5.55 6.51
C TRP A 116 -4.26 7.02 6.87
N PRO A 117 -5.22 7.94 6.64
CA PRO A 117 -5.03 9.35 6.95
C PRO A 117 -4.71 9.57 8.44
N GLY A 118 -3.82 10.52 8.71
CA GLY A 118 -3.37 10.85 10.07
C GLY A 118 -2.27 9.92 10.62
N THR A 119 -1.87 8.88 9.90
CA THR A 119 -0.72 8.05 10.24
C THR A 119 0.55 8.48 9.48
N PRO A 120 1.76 8.11 9.95
CA PRO A 120 3.00 8.28 9.16
C PRO A 120 3.00 7.49 7.84
N TYR A 121 2.10 6.52 7.70
CA TYR A 121 1.96 5.64 6.55
C TYR A 121 0.83 6.07 5.61
N ALA A 122 0.29 7.28 5.77
CA ALA A 122 -0.73 7.73 4.82
C ALA A 122 -0.15 7.70 3.40
N HIS A 123 -0.94 7.21 2.45
CA HIS A 123 -0.54 7.09 1.05
C HIS A 123 -1.71 7.33 0.12
N LEU A 124 -1.41 7.85 -1.07
CA LEU A 124 -2.40 8.13 -2.09
C LEU A 124 -2.68 6.86 -2.88
N MET A 125 -3.93 6.42 -2.91
CA MET A 125 -4.42 5.33 -3.75
C MET A 125 -4.99 5.94 -5.04
N ILE A 126 -4.55 5.45 -6.20
CA ILE A 126 -4.96 5.96 -7.52
C ILE A 126 -5.40 4.80 -8.40
N PRO A 127 -6.71 4.53 -8.53
CA PRO A 127 -7.25 3.55 -9.46
C PRO A 127 -6.85 3.85 -10.90
N VAL A 128 -6.59 2.81 -11.70
CA VAL A 128 -6.15 2.94 -13.11
C VAL A 128 -7.16 2.42 -14.13
N LYS A 129 -8.39 2.12 -13.71
CA LYS A 129 -9.50 1.69 -14.57
C LYS A 129 -10.77 2.46 -14.24
#